data_AF-A0A0C3DL59-F1
#
_entry.id   AF-A0A0C3DL59-F1
#
_cell.length_a   1.000
_cell.length_b   1.000
_cell.length_c   1.000
_cell.angle_alpha   90.00
_cell.angle_beta   90.00
_cell.angle_gamma   90.00
#
_symmetry.space_group_name_H-M   'P 1'
#
loop_
_entity.id
_entity.type
_entity.pdbx_description
1 polymer ?
#
loop_
_entity_poly.entity_id
_entity_poly.type
_entity_poly.pdbx_seq_one_letter_code
_entity_poly.pdbx_strand_id
1 'polypeptide(L)' 'MFLDHLRDHHGITPGNSRTQDYCRWAGCGRLMNKSGIYNHVREMHLTRKYTCHICRRNFIREHNLNAHIAAATCYQ' A
#
# COMPACT_ATOMS: atom_id res chain seq x y z
N MET A 1 3.83 2.85 -15.69
CA MET A 1 4.42 2.47 -14.39
C MET A 1 3.30 2.18 -13.39
N PHE A 2 3.60 1.64 -12.19
CA PHE A 2 2.61 1.30 -11.15
C PHE A 2 1.65 2.46 -10.80
N LEU A 3 2.17 3.68 -10.75
CA LEU A 3 1.37 4.88 -10.47
C LEU A 3 0.41 5.24 -11.61
N ASP A 4 0.79 4.97 -12.86
CA ASP A 4 -0.05 5.26 -14.03
C ASP A 4 -1.21 4.29 -14.11
N HIS A 5 -0.99 3.00 -13.85
CA HIS A 5 -2.07 2.01 -13.77
C HIS A 5 -3.15 2.40 -12.75
N LEU A 6 -2.74 2.86 -11.56
CA LEU A 6 -3.68 3.30 -10.52
C LEU A 6 -4.47 4.56 -10.90
N ARG A 7 -3.85 5.48 -11.66
CA ARG A 7 -4.51 6.67 -12.18
C ARG A 7 -5.52 6.30 -13.26
N ASP A 8 -5.11 5.51 -14.24
CA ASP A 8 -5.87 5.29 -15.47
C ASP A 8 -7.03 4.31 -15.28
N HIS A 9 -6.85 3.29 -14.45
CA HIS A 9 -7.88 2.27 -14.22
C HIS A 9 -8.67 2.47 -12.93
N HIS A 10 -8.10 3.15 -11.94
CA HIS A 10 -8.74 3.31 -10.62
C HIS A 10 -8.98 4.76 -10.22
N GLY A 11 -8.53 5.74 -11.01
CA GLY A 11 -8.71 7.16 -10.72
C GLY A 11 -7.96 7.64 -9.47
N ILE A 12 -6.93 6.89 -9.04
CA ILE A 12 -6.19 7.18 -7.81
C ILE A 12 -4.96 8.00 -8.17
N THR A 13 -4.99 9.27 -7.76
CA THR A 13 -3.86 10.19 -7.95
C THR A 13 -3.18 10.46 -6.60
N PRO A 14 -1.86 10.20 -6.48
CA PRO A 14 -1.10 10.56 -5.29
C PRO A 14 -1.16 12.08 -5.07
N GLY A 15 -1.39 12.50 -3.82
CA GLY A 15 -1.40 13.91 -3.47
C GLY A 15 -1.54 14.12 -1.97
N ASN A 16 -1.11 15.30 -1.51
CA ASN A 16 -1.18 15.73 -0.12
C ASN A 16 -2.37 16.66 0.16
N SER A 17 -3.33 16.74 -0.76
CA SER A 17 -4.54 17.54 -0.55
C SER A 17 -5.38 16.96 0.58
N ARG A 18 -5.91 17.86 1.43
CA ARG A 18 -6.86 17.53 2.50
C ARG A 18 -8.27 17.20 1.99
N THR A 19 -8.50 17.35 0.69
CA THR A 19 -9.74 16.91 0.06
C THR A 19 -9.91 15.41 0.24
N GLN A 20 -11.05 15.03 0.81
CA GLN A 20 -11.45 13.64 0.95
C GLN A 20 -12.09 13.15 -0.36
N ASP A 21 -11.85 11.88 -0.69
CA ASP A 21 -12.48 11.19 -1.82
C ASP A 21 -12.73 9.72 -1.41
N TYR A 22 -13.58 9.05 -2.17
CA TYR A 22 -13.92 7.65 -1.94
C TYR A 22 -12.97 6.74 -2.73
N CYS A 23 -12.58 5.62 -2.13
CA CYS A 23 -11.91 4.55 -2.86
C CYS A 23 -12.86 3.96 -3.92
N ARG A 24 -12.51 4.10 -5.20
CA ARG A 24 -13.30 3.62 -6.34
C ARG A 24 -12.99 2.17 -6.73
N TRP A 25 -12.30 1.43 -5.85
CA TRP A 25 -12.10 0.01 -6.06
C TRP A 25 -13.43 -0.73 -5.97
N ALA A 26 -13.62 -1.72 -6.84
CA ALA A 26 -14.84 -2.50 -6.90
C ALA A 26 -15.12 -3.14 -5.52
N GLY A 27 -16.27 -2.78 -4.93
CA GLY A 27 -16.71 -3.29 -3.62
C GLY A 27 -16.07 -2.62 -2.38
N CYS A 28 -15.38 -1.48 -2.52
CA CYS A 28 -14.76 -0.80 -1.37
C CYS A 28 -15.52 0.45 -0.88
N GLY A 29 -15.44 1.57 -1.59
CA GLY A 29 -16.15 2.81 -1.23
C GLY A 29 -15.66 3.52 0.04
N ARG A 30 -14.45 3.25 0.54
CA ARG A 30 -13.94 3.87 1.78
C ARG A 30 -13.56 5.35 1.57
N LEU A 31 -14.08 6.26 2.42
CA LEU A 31 -13.78 7.69 2.39
C LEU A 31 -12.49 8.03 3.15
N MET A 32 -11.57 8.73 2.51
CA MET A 32 -10.30 9.15 3.12
C MET A 32 -9.70 10.36 2.37
N ASN A 33 -8.61 10.94 2.89
CA ASN A 33 -7.84 11.94 2.13
C ASN A 33 -7.02 11.29 1.00
N LYS A 34 -6.58 12.10 0.01
CA LYS A 34 -5.83 11.59 -1.16
C LYS A 34 -4.60 10.77 -0.79
N SER A 35 -3.83 11.19 0.22
CA SER A 35 -2.65 10.46 0.69
C SER A 35 -3.02 9.09 1.28
N GLY A 36 -4.15 9.04 1.99
CA GLY A 36 -4.72 7.84 2.57
C GLY A 36 -5.19 6.86 1.50
N ILE A 37 -5.93 7.33 0.47
CA ILE A 37 -6.46 6.47 -0.61
C ILE A 37 -5.34 5.69 -1.29
N TYR A 38 -4.23 6.37 -1.58
CA TYR A 38 -3.05 5.73 -2.16
C TYR A 38 -2.53 4.56 -1.30
N ASN A 39 -2.32 4.79 0.01
CA ASN A 39 -1.82 3.75 0.92
C ASN A 39 -2.84 2.63 1.11
N HIS A 40 -4.11 2.95 1.29
CA HIS A 40 -5.17 1.96 1.42
C HIS A 40 -5.26 1.03 0.22
N VAL A 41 -5.22 1.57 -1.00
CA VAL A 41 -5.29 0.73 -2.21
C VAL A 41 -4.05 -0.15 -2.32
N ARG A 42 -2.87 0.39 -1.99
CA ARG A 42 -1.63 -0.40 -1.90
C ARG A 42 -1.69 -1.56 -0.92
N GLU A 43 -2.42 -1.42 0.18
CA GLU A 43 -2.43 -2.39 1.28
C GLU A 43 -3.59 -3.38 1.21
N MET A 44 -4.76 -2.91 0.77
CA MET A 44 -6.02 -3.67 0.82
C MET A 44 -6.38 -4.30 -0.52
N HIS A 45 -5.96 -3.70 -1.62
CA HIS A 45 -6.41 -4.07 -2.95
C HIS A 45 -5.29 -4.60 -3.83
N LEU A 46 -4.11 -4.06 -3.64
CA LEU A 46 -2.92 -4.55 -4.30
C LEU A 46 -2.23 -5.52 -3.35
N THR A 47 -2.21 -6.80 -3.71
CA THR A 47 -1.45 -7.84 -3.00
C THR A 47 0.04 -7.68 -3.25
N ARG A 48 0.61 -6.52 -2.92
CA ARG A 48 2.04 -6.27 -3.03
C ARG A 48 2.70 -6.60 -1.70
N LYS A 49 3.04 -7.88 -1.53
CA LYS A 49 3.73 -8.37 -0.35
C LYS A 49 5.20 -7.98 -0.44
N TYR A 50 5.71 -7.32 0.59
CA TYR A 50 7.13 -7.15 0.83
C TYR A 50 7.66 -8.45 1.41
N THR A 51 8.45 -9.19 0.63
CA THR A 51 8.97 -10.49 1.05
C THR A 51 10.36 -10.30 1.63
N CYS A 52 10.57 -10.76 2.87
CA CYS A 52 11.91 -10.86 3.42
C CYS A 52 12.73 -11.86 2.62
N HIS A 53 13.89 -11.45 2.10
CA HIS A 53 14.73 -12.34 1.29
C HIS A 53 15.45 -13.41 2.14
N ILE A 54 15.54 -13.20 3.46
CA ILE A 54 16.17 -14.12 4.40
C ILE A 54 15.18 -15.22 4.82
N CYS A 55 14.06 -14.85 5.46
CA CYS A 55 13.10 -15.80 6.02
C CYS A 55 11.84 -16.03 5.17
N ARG A 56 11.73 -15.37 4.00
CA ARG A 56 10.57 -15.43 3.08
C ARG A 56 9.22 -15.00 3.66
N ARG A 57 9.23 -14.40 4.87
CA ARG A 57 8.03 -13.85 5.50
C ARG A 57 7.51 -12.65 4.71
N ASN A 58 6.19 -12.59 4.57
CA ASN A 58 5.50 -11.53 3.84
C ASN A 58 5.05 -10.42 4.79
N PHE A 59 5.26 -9.18 4.37
CA PHE A 59 4.82 -7.97 5.06
C PHE A 59 3.95 -7.13 4.14
N ILE A 60 2.94 -6.48 4.71
CA ILE A 60 2.02 -5.60 3.96
C ILE A 60 2.70 -4.26 3.65
N ARG A 61 3.63 -3.81 4.51
CA ARG A 61 4.31 -2.51 4.40
C ARG A 61 5.82 -2.66 4.43
N GLU A 62 6.52 -1.77 3.73
CA GLU A 62 7.98 -1.74 3.65
C GLU A 62 8.65 -1.47 4.98
N HIS A 63 8.17 -0.49 5.73
CA HIS A 63 8.74 -0.16 7.04
C HIS A 63 8.61 -1.32 8.03
N ASN A 64 7.58 -2.17 7.89
CA ASN A 64 7.45 -3.37 8.71
C ASN A 64 8.51 -4.42 8.34
N LEU A 65 8.81 -4.60 7.05
CA LEU A 65 9.92 -5.45 6.61
C LEU A 65 11.26 -4.89 7.12
N ASN A 66 11.48 -3.58 6.98
CA ASN A 66 12.72 -2.94 7.42
C ASN A 66 12.90 -3.05 8.93
N ALA A 67 11.84 -2.80 9.72
CA ALA A 67 11.87 -2.98 11.16
C ALA A 67 12.11 -4.45 11.54
N HIS A 68 11.52 -5.40 10.82
CA HIS A 68 11.76 -6.82 11.03
C HIS A 68 13.24 -7.21 10.87
N ILE A 69 13.88 -6.73 9.80
CA ILE A 69 15.30 -6.96 9.53
C ILE A 69 16.17 -6.23 10.57
N ALA A 70 15.87 -4.95 10.83
CA ALA A 70 16.66 -4.11 11.72
C ALA A 70 16.62 -4.57 13.19
N ALA A 71 15.47 -5.06 13.66
CA ALA A 71 15.31 -5.58 15.02
C ALA A 71 15.94 -6.97 15.20
N ALA A 72 16.67 -7.49 14.20
CA ALA A 72 17.19 -8.85 14.16
C ALA A 72 16.11 -9.92 14.45
N THR A 73 14.83 -9.61 14.23
CA THR A 73 13.71 -10.56 14.38
C THR A 73 13.57 -11.50 13.19
N CYS A 74 14.52 -11.41 12.26
CA CYS A 74 14.61 -12.22 11.08
C CYS A 74 15.53 -13.41 11.34
N TYR A 75 14.92 -14.48 11.84
CA TYR A 75 15.56 -15.80 11.98
C TYR A 75 15.03 -16.73 10.89
N GLN A 76 15.83 -17.74 10.55
CA GLN A 76 15.49 -18.77 9.57
C GLN A 76 14.83 -19.97 10.26
#